data_AF-A0A6P2MXJ0-F1
#
_entry.id   AF-A0A6P2MXJ0-F1
#
_cell.length_a   1.000
_cell.length_b   1.000
_cell.length_c   1.000
_cell.angle_alpha   90.00
_cell.angle_beta   90.00
_cell.angle_gamma   90.00
#
_symmetry.space_group_name_H-M   'P 1'
#
loop_
_entity.id
_entity.type
_entity.pdbx_description
1 polymer ?
#
loop_
_entity_poly.entity_id
_entity_poly.type
_entity_poly.pdbx_seq_one_letter_code
_entity_poly.pdbx_strand_id
1 'polypeptide(L)'
;MGNAILFRMPSGIPGDISRQSQATVETGFFDSTKPFSAYGLFGKIANGKFVPIGAGDVATAVYGLLVRPFPTQSSQDPVGTSTPPTSGPADVMRRGYMTVQLNAGVAALNGQVYVRVAAAAAGKPIGGIEAAADSTNTIAIAGATFMAAADAAGNVEIAYNI
;
A
#
# COMPACT_ATOMS: atom_id res chain seq x y z
N MET A 1 -18.06 32.70 14.62
CA MET A 1 -17.03 32.73 13.55
C MET A 1 -16.55 31.31 13.39
N GLY A 2 -16.84 30.68 12.25
CA GLY A 2 -16.55 29.26 12.03
C GLY A 2 -15.05 29.05 11.94
N ASN A 3 -14.53 28.11 12.73
CA ASN A 3 -13.10 27.83 12.77
C ASN A 3 -12.63 27.38 11.38
N ALA A 4 -11.61 28.07 10.88
CA ALA A 4 -10.76 27.60 9.80
C ALA A 4 -10.27 26.18 10.12
N ILE A 5 -10.11 25.34 9.09
CA ILE A 5 -9.56 23.97 9.14
C ILE A 5 -8.47 23.83 10.22
N LEU A 6 -8.82 23.28 11.39
CA LEU A 6 -7.87 23.04 12.49
C LEU A 6 -6.82 21.97 12.11
N PHE A 7 -7.07 21.22 11.04
CA PHE A 7 -6.26 20.10 10.57
C PHE A 7 -5.96 20.25 9.07
N ARG A 8 -4.78 19.75 8.66
CA ARG A 8 -4.40 19.65 7.25
C ARG A 8 -5.41 18.82 6.46
N MET A 9 -5.48 19.06 5.15
CA MET A 9 -6.25 18.20 4.25
C MET A 9 -5.73 16.75 4.29
N PRO A 10 -6.61 15.74 4.10
CA PRO A 10 -6.20 14.34 4.02
C PRO A 10 -5.19 14.10 2.88
N SER A 11 -4.25 13.19 3.10
CA SER A 11 -3.21 12.82 2.11
C SER A 11 -3.75 11.99 0.94
N GLY A 12 -5.03 11.62 0.97
CA GLY A 12 -5.68 10.76 -0.03
C GLY A 12 -6.22 9.46 0.59
N ILE A 13 -6.46 8.46 -0.24
CA ILE A 13 -7.01 7.16 0.15
C ILE A 13 -5.97 6.07 -0.11
N PRO A 14 -5.75 5.12 0.82
CA PRO A 14 -4.84 4.00 0.59
C PRO A 14 -5.14 3.24 -0.72
N GLY A 15 -4.12 3.06 -1.55
CA GLY A 15 -4.21 2.40 -2.86
C GLY A 15 -4.45 3.32 -4.05
N ASP A 16 -4.70 4.61 -3.84
CA ASP A 16 -4.82 5.57 -4.93
C ASP A 16 -3.45 6.04 -5.42
N ILE A 17 -3.30 6.08 -6.74
CA ILE A 17 -2.14 6.67 -7.40
C ILE A 17 -2.32 8.18 -7.43
N SER A 18 -1.46 8.91 -6.73
CA SER A 18 -1.54 10.37 -6.63
C SER A 18 -1.04 11.10 -7.88
N ARG A 19 -0.16 10.46 -8.67
CA ARG A 19 0.41 11.00 -9.91
C ARG A 19 0.26 10.01 -11.07
N GLN A 20 -0.98 9.85 -11.54
CA GLN A 20 -1.36 8.83 -12.54
C GLN A 20 -0.52 8.89 -13.83
N SER A 21 -0.19 10.08 -14.33
CA SER A 21 0.60 10.25 -15.56
C SER A 21 2.06 9.79 -15.45
N GLN A 22 2.56 9.58 -14.23
CA GLN A 22 3.94 9.17 -13.94
C GLN A 22 4.00 7.76 -13.38
N ALA A 23 2.90 7.01 -13.44
CA ALA A 23 2.80 5.65 -12.90
C ALA A 23 2.90 4.60 -14.01
N THR A 24 3.53 3.47 -13.68
CA THR A 24 3.50 2.25 -14.50
C THR A 24 2.67 1.22 -13.74
N VAL A 25 1.51 0.89 -14.29
CA VAL A 25 0.57 -0.09 -13.73
C VAL A 25 0.45 -1.25 -14.71
N GLU A 26 0.58 -2.46 -14.18
CA GLU A 26 0.46 -3.69 -14.93
C GLU A 26 -0.71 -4.52 -14.42
N THR A 27 -1.32 -5.30 -15.31
CA THR A 27 -2.36 -6.24 -14.93
C THR A 27 -1.76 -7.51 -14.36
N GLY A 28 -2.14 -7.83 -13.12
CA GLY A 28 -1.97 -9.14 -12.50
C GLY A 28 -3.30 -9.87 -12.39
N PHE A 29 -3.29 -11.03 -11.73
CA PHE A 29 -4.50 -11.77 -11.38
C PHE A 29 -4.47 -12.18 -9.92
N PHE A 30 -5.55 -11.97 -9.19
CA PHE A 30 -5.64 -12.40 -7.80
C PHE A 30 -5.61 -13.92 -7.65
N ASP A 31 -5.10 -14.37 -6.51
CA ASP A 31 -5.24 -15.73 -6.00
C ASP A 31 -6.30 -15.75 -4.90
N SER A 32 -7.40 -16.47 -5.12
CA SER A 32 -8.51 -16.56 -4.17
C SER A 32 -8.13 -17.25 -2.85
N THR A 33 -7.02 -17.99 -2.83
CA THR A 33 -6.51 -18.63 -1.61
C THR A 33 -5.66 -17.67 -0.75
N LYS A 34 -5.21 -16.55 -1.33
CA LYS A 34 -4.36 -15.55 -0.67
C LYS A 34 -4.87 -14.13 -0.96
N PRO A 35 -6.06 -13.77 -0.48
CA PRO A 35 -6.64 -12.46 -0.74
C PRO A 35 -5.85 -11.34 -0.03
N PHE A 36 -5.81 -10.17 -0.65
CA PHE A 36 -5.32 -8.95 -0.01
C PHE A 36 -6.36 -8.43 0.99
N SER A 37 -5.90 -7.98 2.16
CA SER A 37 -6.81 -7.45 3.18
C SER A 37 -7.18 -5.98 2.97
N ALA A 38 -6.43 -5.24 2.14
CA ALA A 38 -6.65 -3.83 1.82
C ALA A 38 -5.92 -3.47 0.51
N TYR A 39 -6.25 -2.31 -0.05
CA TYR A 39 -5.49 -1.69 -1.14
C TYR A 39 -4.24 -0.97 -0.63
N GLY A 40 -3.30 -0.68 -1.55
CA GLY A 40 -2.03 -0.04 -1.22
C GLY A 40 -1.04 -0.95 -0.49
N LEU A 41 -1.27 -2.27 -0.50
CA LEU A 41 -0.38 -3.27 0.09
C LEU A 41 0.61 -3.80 -0.95
N PHE A 42 1.82 -4.13 -0.51
CA PHE A 42 2.82 -4.77 -1.37
C PHE A 42 2.54 -6.26 -1.59
N GLY A 43 2.73 -6.70 -2.82
CA GLY A 43 2.57 -8.09 -3.23
C GLY A 43 3.73 -8.61 -4.07
N LYS A 44 3.69 -9.92 -4.33
CA LYS A 44 4.62 -10.65 -5.19
C LYS A 44 3.87 -11.46 -6.24
N ILE A 45 4.60 -11.98 -7.22
CA ILE A 45 4.07 -13.00 -8.13
C ILE A 45 4.43 -14.38 -7.60
N ALA A 46 3.41 -15.22 -7.41
CA ALA A 46 3.56 -16.63 -7.08
C ALA A 46 2.65 -17.43 -8.02
N ASN A 47 3.19 -18.43 -8.71
CA ASN A 47 2.43 -19.26 -9.65
C ASN A 47 1.65 -18.44 -10.71
N GLY A 48 2.22 -17.32 -11.18
CA GLY A 48 1.58 -16.42 -12.15
C GLY A 48 0.41 -15.60 -11.59
N LYS A 49 0.19 -15.61 -10.28
CA LYS A 49 -0.82 -14.81 -9.59
C LYS A 49 -0.17 -13.76 -8.69
N PHE A 50 -0.85 -12.63 -8.55
CA PHE A 50 -0.47 -11.56 -7.64
C PHE A 50 -1.06 -11.84 -6.26
N VAL A 51 -0.17 -12.01 -5.29
CA VAL A 51 -0.52 -12.38 -3.91
C VAL A 51 0.18 -11.42 -2.94
N PRO A 52 -0.35 -11.21 -1.72
CA PRO A 52 0.37 -10.48 -0.70
C PRO A 52 1.76 -11.09 -0.48
N ILE A 53 2.75 -10.25 -0.20
CA ILE A 53 4.03 -10.75 0.31
C ILE A 53 3.80 -11.51 1.63
N GLY A 54 4.70 -12.37 2.08
CA GLY A 54 4.46 -13.19 3.26
C GLY A 54 5.73 -13.69 3.93
N ALA A 55 5.56 -14.55 4.93
CA ALA A 55 6.65 -14.96 5.79
C ALA A 55 7.77 -15.65 4.97
N GLY A 56 9.01 -15.23 5.23
CA GLY A 56 10.20 -15.72 4.51
C GLY A 56 10.50 -15.00 3.19
N ASP A 57 9.63 -14.11 2.72
CA ASP A 57 9.94 -13.28 1.56
C ASP A 57 10.97 -12.20 1.89
N VAL A 58 11.77 -11.86 0.89
CA VAL A 58 12.77 -10.80 0.92
C VAL A 58 12.38 -9.67 -0.03
N ALA A 59 13.01 -8.50 0.09
CA ALA A 59 12.65 -7.30 -0.69
C ALA A 59 12.68 -7.53 -2.21
N THR A 60 13.55 -8.40 -2.71
CA THR A 60 13.64 -8.73 -4.14
C THR A 60 12.46 -9.54 -4.68
N ALA A 61 11.63 -10.14 -3.81
CA ALA A 61 10.42 -10.85 -4.21
C ALA A 61 9.25 -9.89 -4.51
N VAL A 62 9.34 -8.64 -4.08
CA VAL A 62 8.28 -7.64 -4.29
C VAL A 62 8.09 -7.40 -5.78
N TYR A 63 6.84 -7.52 -6.22
CA TYR A 63 6.44 -7.17 -7.57
C TYR A 63 5.96 -5.71 -7.61
N GLY A 64 5.04 -5.33 -6.72
CA GLY A 64 4.51 -3.96 -6.69
C GLY A 64 3.42 -3.79 -5.66
N LEU A 65 2.72 -2.66 -5.74
CA LEU A 65 1.61 -2.34 -4.85
C LEU A 65 0.26 -2.58 -5.53
N LEU A 66 -0.68 -3.09 -4.75
CA LEU A 66 -2.06 -3.24 -5.20
C LEU A 66 -2.73 -1.86 -5.33
N VAL A 67 -3.16 -1.53 -6.54
CA VAL A 67 -3.86 -0.29 -6.87
C VAL A 67 -5.35 -0.49 -6.65
N ARG A 68 -6.02 0.57 -6.16
CA ARG A 68 -7.47 0.64 -6.17
C ARG A 68 -7.94 1.08 -7.56
N PRO A 69 -8.64 0.23 -8.34
CA PRO A 69 -9.21 0.66 -9.60
C PRO A 69 -10.35 1.64 -9.29
N PHE A 70 -10.26 2.91 -9.68
CA PHE A 70 -11.40 3.83 -9.56
C PHE A 70 -11.56 4.64 -10.85
N PRO A 71 -12.80 4.82 -11.36
CA PRO A 71 -14.08 4.31 -10.84
C PRO A 71 -14.32 2.81 -11.09
N THR A 72 -14.97 2.10 -10.15
CA THR A 72 -15.48 0.73 -10.35
C THR A 72 -16.97 0.75 -10.69
N GLN A 73 -17.44 -0.22 -11.49
CA GLN A 73 -18.81 -0.26 -11.98
C GLN A 73 -19.82 -0.80 -10.94
N SER A 74 -19.38 -1.40 -9.82
CA SER A 74 -20.31 -2.12 -8.92
C SER A 74 -19.80 -2.41 -7.49
N SER A 75 -18.88 -1.63 -6.91
CA SER A 75 -18.46 -1.86 -5.52
C SER A 75 -19.06 -0.83 -4.55
N GLN A 76 -19.57 -1.29 -3.41
CA GLN A 76 -19.67 -0.47 -2.20
C GLN A 76 -18.24 -0.37 -1.62
N ASP A 77 -17.46 0.60 -2.08
CA ASP A 77 -16.11 0.85 -1.57
C ASP A 77 -16.12 1.99 -0.55
N PRO A 78 -16.38 1.71 0.75
CA PRO A 78 -16.23 2.72 1.78
C PRO A 78 -14.79 3.24 1.78
N VAL A 79 -14.66 4.56 1.89
CA VAL A 79 -13.38 5.26 1.87
C VAL A 79 -12.49 4.74 3.00
N GLY A 80 -11.34 4.16 2.66
CA GLY A 80 -10.34 3.67 3.61
C GLY A 80 -10.61 2.30 4.23
N THR A 81 -11.75 1.64 3.93
CA THR A 81 -12.07 0.28 4.44
C THR A 81 -12.51 -0.69 3.34
N SER A 82 -12.35 -0.30 2.08
CA SER A 82 -12.61 -1.15 0.93
C SER A 82 -11.74 -2.42 0.96
N THR A 83 -12.40 -3.57 0.76
CA THR A 83 -11.74 -4.88 0.68
C THR A 83 -11.53 -5.24 -0.79
N PRO A 84 -10.28 -5.49 -1.23
CA PRO A 84 -10.02 -5.90 -2.60
C PRO A 84 -10.78 -7.17 -3.01
N PRO A 85 -11.14 -7.32 -4.30
CA PRO A 85 -11.64 -8.58 -4.83
C PRO A 85 -10.69 -9.74 -4.56
N THR A 86 -11.24 -10.92 -4.34
CA THR A 86 -10.44 -12.14 -4.12
C THR A 86 -10.10 -12.87 -5.43
N SER A 87 -10.67 -12.45 -6.56
CA SER A 87 -10.47 -13.09 -7.86
C SER A 87 -10.59 -12.06 -8.99
N GLY A 88 -10.13 -12.45 -10.18
CA GLY A 88 -10.14 -11.59 -11.36
C GLY A 88 -8.85 -10.79 -11.53
N PRO A 89 -8.86 -9.79 -12.43
CA PRO A 89 -7.70 -8.96 -12.70
C PRO A 89 -7.39 -8.05 -11.49
N ALA A 90 -6.11 -7.82 -11.25
CA ALA A 90 -5.59 -6.91 -10.25
C ALA A 90 -4.74 -5.84 -10.93
N ASP A 91 -4.86 -4.58 -10.51
CA ASP A 91 -4.01 -3.51 -10.99
C ASP A 91 -2.80 -3.37 -10.06
N VAL A 92 -1.60 -3.50 -10.61
CA VAL A 92 -0.36 -3.53 -9.82
C VAL A 92 0.57 -2.40 -10.23
N MET A 93 0.82 -1.46 -9.32
CA MET A 93 1.76 -0.37 -9.56
C MET A 93 3.19 -0.87 -9.41
N ARG A 94 3.95 -0.84 -10.51
CA ARG A 94 5.37 -1.18 -10.59
C ARG A 94 6.28 -0.01 -10.25
N ARG A 95 5.80 1.20 -10.52
CA ARG A 95 6.51 2.48 -10.34
C ARG A 95 5.48 3.61 -10.24
N GLY A 96 5.70 4.56 -9.35
CA GLY A 96 4.81 5.72 -9.21
C GLY A 96 4.78 6.27 -7.79
N TYR A 97 3.74 7.07 -7.55
CA TYR A 97 3.43 7.65 -6.25
C TYR A 97 2.04 7.15 -5.83
N MET A 98 1.93 6.67 -4.59
CA MET A 98 0.69 6.10 -4.07
C MET A 98 0.48 6.54 -2.63
N THR A 99 -0.76 6.86 -2.29
CA THR A 99 -1.17 7.03 -0.90
C THR A 99 -1.34 5.65 -0.25
N VAL A 100 -0.78 5.47 0.94
CA VAL A 100 -0.82 4.22 1.72
C VAL A 100 -1.18 4.53 3.17
N GLN A 101 -1.67 3.51 3.87
CA GLN A 101 -1.87 3.58 5.31
C GLN A 101 -0.53 3.32 6.02
N LEU A 102 -0.12 4.23 6.90
CA LEU A 102 1.00 3.99 7.81
C LEU A 102 0.53 3.12 8.97
N ASN A 103 1.08 1.91 9.07
CA ASN A 103 0.69 0.90 10.05
C ASN A 103 1.54 0.92 11.33
N ALA A 104 2.75 1.50 11.27
CA ALA A 104 3.62 1.67 12.42
C ALA A 104 4.70 2.74 12.20
N GLY A 105 5.20 3.32 13.30
CA GLY A 105 6.27 4.31 13.27
C GLY A 105 5.80 5.71 12.88
N VAL A 106 6.76 6.59 12.60
CA VAL A 106 6.52 7.99 12.21
C VAL A 106 7.16 8.23 10.84
N ALA A 107 6.34 8.42 9.82
CA ALA A 107 6.82 8.74 8.48
C ALA A 107 7.40 10.17 8.42
N ALA A 108 8.43 10.35 7.61
CA ALA A 108 9.05 11.63 7.31
C ALA A 108 9.52 11.65 5.86
N LEU A 109 9.73 12.84 5.28
CA LEU A 109 10.26 12.97 3.92
C LEU A 109 11.57 12.19 3.75
N ASN A 110 11.68 11.41 2.68
CA ASN A 110 12.78 10.50 2.36
C ASN A 110 12.99 9.37 3.39
N GLY A 111 12.05 9.15 4.30
CA GLY A 111 12.10 8.05 5.26
C GLY A 111 12.02 6.68 4.57
N GLN A 112 12.78 5.71 5.08
CA GLN A 112 12.76 4.33 4.59
C GLN A 112 11.38 3.70 4.81
N VAL A 113 10.84 3.07 3.76
CA VAL A 113 9.62 2.26 3.82
C VAL A 113 9.97 0.81 4.16
N TYR A 114 9.30 0.28 5.17
CA TYR A 114 9.32 -1.13 5.54
C TYR A 114 7.96 -1.77 5.23
N VAL A 115 7.98 -3.06 4.92
CA VAL A 115 6.77 -3.83 4.62
C VAL A 115 6.68 -5.02 5.57
N ARG A 116 5.51 -5.20 6.19
CA ARG A 116 5.26 -6.36 7.05
C ARG A 116 5.10 -7.64 6.24
N VAL A 117 5.90 -8.64 6.57
CA VAL A 117 5.90 -9.96 5.90
C VAL A 117 5.43 -11.09 6.81
N ALA A 118 5.45 -10.90 8.13
CA ALA A 118 5.03 -11.91 9.09
C ALA A 118 4.33 -11.28 10.30
N ALA A 119 3.77 -12.13 11.17
CA ALA A 119 3.11 -11.72 12.41
C ALA A 119 2.12 -10.56 12.21
N ALA A 120 1.09 -10.81 11.38
CA ALA A 120 0.00 -9.88 11.18
C ALA A 120 -0.67 -9.52 12.52
N ALA A 121 -1.04 -8.26 12.70
CA ALA A 121 -1.73 -7.78 13.89
C ALA A 121 -2.80 -6.75 13.53
N ALA A 122 -3.62 -6.37 14.51
CA ALA A 122 -4.60 -5.30 14.32
C ALA A 122 -3.92 -4.01 13.85
N GLY A 123 -4.37 -3.47 12.71
CA GLY A 123 -3.77 -2.29 12.08
C GLY A 123 -2.41 -2.52 11.42
N LYS A 124 -1.88 -3.76 11.41
CA LYS A 124 -0.62 -4.16 10.76
C LYS A 124 -0.84 -5.38 9.86
N PRO A 125 -1.52 -5.22 8.72
CA PRO A 125 -1.74 -6.31 7.79
C PRO A 125 -0.43 -6.75 7.13
N ILE A 126 -0.42 -7.97 6.61
CA ILE A 126 0.64 -8.45 5.74
C ILE A 126 0.67 -7.61 4.44
N GLY A 127 1.86 -7.22 4.00
CA GLY A 127 2.04 -6.25 2.91
C GLY A 127 1.83 -4.79 3.33
N GLY A 128 1.50 -4.53 4.61
CA GLY A 128 1.30 -3.19 5.18
C GLY A 128 2.59 -2.40 5.31
N ILE A 129 2.46 -1.08 5.37
CA ILE A 129 3.56 -0.10 5.29
C ILE A 129 3.93 0.38 6.69
N GLU A 130 5.21 0.30 7.04
CA GLU A 130 5.74 0.75 8.32
C GLU A 130 6.93 1.70 8.12
N ALA A 131 7.04 2.70 8.99
CA ALA A 131 8.16 3.65 9.02
C ALA A 131 9.27 3.26 10.01
N ALA A 132 9.21 2.04 10.55
CA ALA A 132 10.23 1.46 11.40
C ALA A 132 10.32 -0.05 11.13
N ALA A 133 11.52 -0.60 11.27
CA ALA A 133 11.71 -2.04 11.19
C ALA A 133 11.17 -2.74 12.45
N ASP A 134 10.53 -3.88 12.25
CA ASP A 134 10.15 -4.86 13.28
C ASP A 134 11.00 -6.13 13.11
N SER A 135 12.31 -5.94 12.97
CA SER A 135 13.31 -7.00 12.82
C SER A 135 12.89 -8.07 11.79
N THR A 136 12.60 -9.30 12.23
CA THR A 136 12.25 -10.44 11.39
C THR A 136 10.87 -10.36 10.74
N ASN A 137 10.00 -9.43 11.16
CA ASN A 137 8.62 -9.34 10.68
C ASN A 137 8.45 -8.33 9.54
N THR A 138 9.48 -7.54 9.24
CA THR A 138 9.44 -6.52 8.19
C THR A 138 10.66 -6.60 7.30
N ILE A 139 10.49 -6.25 6.03
CA ILE A 139 11.58 -6.08 5.07
C ILE A 139 11.69 -4.62 4.65
N ALA A 140 12.90 -4.13 4.40
CA ALA A 140 13.13 -2.79 3.86
C ALA A 140 12.94 -2.79 2.34
N ILE A 141 12.16 -1.85 1.82
CA ILE A 141 11.95 -1.69 0.38
C ILE A 141 12.86 -0.57 -0.12
N ALA A 142 14.04 -0.94 -0.65
CA ALA A 142 15.06 0.04 -1.07
C ALA A 142 14.56 1.04 -2.14
N GLY A 143 13.61 0.62 -2.99
CA GLY A 143 13.00 1.47 -4.00
C GLY A 143 11.85 2.34 -3.50
N ALA A 144 11.53 2.34 -2.20
CA ALA A 144 10.40 3.08 -1.64
C ALA A 144 10.80 4.07 -0.54
N THR A 145 10.28 5.29 -0.63
CA THR A 145 10.48 6.35 0.36
C THR A 145 9.18 7.09 0.67
N PHE A 146 9.05 7.59 1.89
CA PHE A 146 7.93 8.45 2.28
C PHE A 146 8.12 9.87 1.75
N MET A 147 7.02 10.50 1.31
CA MET A 147 7.03 11.86 0.77
C MET A 147 6.68 12.95 1.79
N ALA A 148 6.18 12.57 2.97
CA ALA A 148 5.82 13.50 4.05
C ALA A 148 5.55 12.75 5.36
N ALA A 149 5.19 13.49 6.40
CA ALA A 149 4.51 12.92 7.56
C ALA A 149 3.07 12.51 7.22
N ALA A 150 2.60 11.44 7.86
CA ALA A 150 1.23 10.97 7.75
C ALA A 150 0.22 12.02 8.26
N ASP A 151 -1.00 11.97 7.73
CA ASP A 151 -2.10 12.80 8.21
C ASP A 151 -2.74 12.25 9.49
N ALA A 152 -3.81 12.90 9.97
CA ALA A 152 -4.51 12.50 11.19
C ALA A 152 -5.20 11.12 11.09
N ALA A 153 -5.45 10.63 9.88
CA ALA A 153 -5.98 9.28 9.63
C ALA A 153 -4.85 8.24 9.41
N GLY A 154 -3.58 8.68 9.46
CA GLY A 154 -2.41 7.83 9.22
C GLY A 154 -2.11 7.59 7.74
N ASN A 155 -2.69 8.37 6.82
CA ASN A 155 -2.41 8.24 5.39
C ASN A 155 -1.20 9.07 4.99
N VAL A 156 -0.36 8.51 4.13
CA VAL A 156 0.88 9.13 3.66
C VAL A 156 1.17 8.71 2.21
N GLU A 157 1.76 9.61 1.42
CA GLU A 157 2.25 9.29 0.08
C GLU A 157 3.63 8.63 0.17
N ILE A 158 3.84 7.58 -0.62
CA ILE A 158 5.16 7.00 -0.89
C ILE A 158 5.52 7.16 -2.37
N ALA A 159 6.81 7.32 -2.65
CA ALA A 159 7.38 7.13 -3.98
C ALA A 159 7.91 5.70 -4.07
N TYR A 160 7.63 5.00 -5.17
CA TYR A 160 8.12 3.65 -5.42
C TYR A 160 8.76 3.55 -6.81
N ASN A 161 10.02 3.12 -6.87
CA ASN A 161 10.85 2.95 -8.08
C ASN A 161 10.94 4.20 -8.97
N ILE A 162 10.96 5.40 -8.36
CA ILE A 162 11.09 6.69 -9.06
C ILE A 162 12.53 7.19 -9.04
#